data_AF-A0A7K0ZKA0-F1
#
_entry.id   AF-A0A7K0ZKA0-F1
#
_cell.length_a   1.000
_cell.length_b   1.000
_cell.length_c   1.000
_cell.angle_alpha   90.00
_cell.angle_beta   90.00
_cell.angle_gamma   90.00
#
_symmetry.space_group_name_H-M   'P 1'
#
loop_
_entity.id
_entity.type
_entity.pdbx_description
1 polymer ?
#
loop_
_entity_poly.entity_id
_entity_poly.type
_entity_poly.pdbx_seq_one_letter_code
_entity_poly.pdbx_strand_id
1 'polypeptide(L)' 'GMDDELAESALATITPEDELVRARALVDRKLISLRCDDREQSARRLVAYLRRRGYGGSIAFTVVSEALDLHDVQMDG' A
#
# COMPACT_ATOMS: atom_id res chain seq x y z
N GLY A 1 13.19 13.92 4.37
CA GLY A 1 13.69 12.57 4.12
C GLY A 1 12.55 11.60 4.34
N MET A 2 11.98 11.11 3.24
CA MET A 2 10.60 10.61 3.10
C MET A 2 9.58 11.74 3.22
N ASP A 3 9.37 12.41 2.09
CA ASP A 3 8.25 13.32 1.82
C ASP A 3 6.93 12.58 2.03
N ASP A 4 6.47 12.53 3.29
CA ASP A 4 5.13 12.09 3.63
C ASP A 4 4.22 13.33 3.51
N GLU A 5 4.06 13.79 2.27
CA GLU A 5 2.93 14.63 1.91
C GLU A 5 1.68 13.79 2.10
N LEU A 6 0.94 14.22 3.10
CA LEU A 6 -0.24 13.65 3.68
C LEU A 6 -1.35 13.63 2.61
N ALA A 7 -1.42 12.57 1.81
CA ALA A 7 -2.54 12.34 0.90
C ALA A 7 -3.77 11.88 1.71
N GLU A 8 -4.38 12.86 2.36
CA GLU A 8 -5.72 12.85 2.93
C GLU A 8 -6.72 12.55 1.81
N SER A 9 -7.55 11.52 1.95
CA SER A 9 -8.76 11.41 1.13
C SER A 9 -9.79 10.55 1.83
N ALA A 10 -10.92 11.19 2.10
CA ALA A 10 -12.15 10.63 2.64
C ALA A 10 -12.59 9.38 1.86
N LEU A 11 -12.64 8.23 2.53
CA LEU A 11 -13.26 7.03 1.99
C LEU A 11 -14.76 7.08 2.32
N ALA A 12 -15.56 7.60 1.39
CA ALA A 12 -17.02 7.56 1.44
C ALA A 12 -17.53 6.16 1.05
N THR A 13 -18.38 5.59 1.90
CA THR A 13 -19.20 4.36 1.77
C THR A 13 -18.75 3.39 0.67
N ILE A 14 -17.84 2.47 1.01
CA ILE A 14 -17.21 1.51 0.09
C ILE A 14 -17.60 0.10 0.55
N THR A 15 -17.88 -0.80 -0.40
CA THR A 15 -18.06 -2.24 -0.12
C THR A 15 -16.70 -2.90 0.09
N PRO A 16 -16.61 -4.04 0.82
CA PRO A 16 -15.33 -4.69 1.13
C PRO A 16 -14.52 -5.10 -0.12
N GLU A 17 -15.18 -5.45 -1.22
CA GLU A 17 -14.52 -5.78 -2.49
C GLU A 17 -13.89 -4.53 -3.13
N ASP A 18 -14.58 -3.39 -3.06
CA ASP A 18 -14.14 -2.12 -3.61
C ASP A 18 -13.03 -1.51 -2.73
N GLU A 19 -13.05 -1.80 -1.42
CA GLU A 19 -11.95 -1.48 -0.49
C GLU A 19 -10.64 -2.19 -0.90
N LEU A 20 -10.69 -3.47 -1.25
CA LEU A 20 -9.52 -4.24 -1.69
C LEU A 20 -8.91 -3.68 -2.98
N VAL A 21 -9.75 -3.40 -3.98
CA VAL A 21 -9.30 -2.84 -5.27
C VAL A 21 -8.65 -1.47 -5.08
N ARG A 22 -9.26 -0.59 -4.25
CA ARG A 22 -8.70 0.73 -3.96
C ARG A 22 -7.41 0.66 -3.16
N ALA A 23 -7.35 -0.21 -2.14
CA ALA A 23 -6.13 -0.42 -1.37
C ALA A 23 -4.98 -0.86 -2.29
N ARG A 24 -5.23 -1.76 -3.24
CA ARG A 24 -4.24 -2.23 -4.22
C ARG A 24 -3.70 -1.09 -5.07
N ALA A 25 -4.60 -0.28 -5.65
CA ALA A 25 -4.20 0.86 -6.48
C ALA A 25 -3.38 1.91 -5.70
N LEU A 26 -3.71 2.12 -4.43
CA LEU A 26 -2.97 3.03 -3.55
C LEU A 26 -1.56 2.52 -3.23
N VAL A 27 -1.42 1.22 -2.98
CA VAL A 27 -0.12 0.59 -2.70
C VAL A 27 0.76 0.57 -3.94
N ASP A 28 0.22 0.23 -5.11
CA ASP A 28 0.95 0.18 -6.37
C ASP A 28 1.57 1.54 -6.73
N ARG A 29 0.75 2.62 -6.67
CA ARG A 29 1.26 3.97 -6.86
C ARG A 29 2.31 4.37 -5.83
N LYS A 30 2.11 3.98 -4.57
CA LYS A 30 3.06 4.32 -3.49
C LYS A 30 4.36 3.53 -3.62
N LEU A 31 4.33 2.30 -4.14
CA LEU A 31 5.51 1.48 -4.45
C LEU A 31 6.37 2.13 -5.54
N ILE A 32 5.75 2.61 -6.63
CA ILE A 32 6.46 3.34 -7.70
C ILE A 32 7.17 4.59 -7.14
N SER A 33 6.55 5.26 -6.17
CA SER A 33 7.13 6.43 -5.50
C SER A 33 8.13 6.09 -4.38
N LEU A 34 8.06 4.89 -3.80
CA LEU A 34 8.94 4.42 -2.75
C LEU A 34 10.25 3.93 -3.39
N ARG A 35 11.28 4.78 -3.33
CA ARG A 35 12.66 4.31 -3.53
C ARG A 35 13.14 3.65 -2.24
N CYS A 36 12.77 2.39 -2.02
CA CYS A 36 13.15 1.68 -0.82
C CYS A 36 13.74 0.31 -1.19
N ASP A 37 15.05 0.16 -0.94
CA ASP A 37 15.81 -1.09 -1.14
C ASP A 37 15.35 -2.22 -0.22
N ASP A 38 14.71 -1.91 0.91
CA ASP A 38 14.28 -2.89 1.89
C ASP A 38 12.78 -3.22 1.79
N ARG A 39 12.49 -4.46 1.40
CA ARG A 39 11.13 -5.03 1.39
C ARG A 39 10.41 -4.85 2.74
N GLU A 40 11.11 -5.10 3.85
CA GLU A 40 10.53 -5.03 5.19
C GLU A 40 10.19 -3.59 5.61
N GLN A 41 11.02 -2.61 5.20
CA GLN A 41 10.73 -1.20 5.42
C GLN A 41 9.55 -0.73 4.56
N SER A 42 9.49 -1.15 3.29
CA SER A 42 8.37 -0.87 2.38
C SER A 42 7.07 -1.43 2.94
N ALA A 43 7.06 -2.68 3.42
CA ALA A 43 5.89 -3.32 4.01
C ALA A 43 5.34 -2.53 5.20
N ARG A 44 6.20 -2.16 6.16
CA ARG A 44 5.80 -1.40 7.35
C ARG A 44 5.20 -0.04 6.98
N ARG A 45 5.81 0.66 6.02
CA ARG A 45 5.32 1.97 5.55
C ARG A 45 3.97 1.86 4.85
N LEU A 46 3.80 0.89 3.97
CA LEU A 46 2.57 0.70 3.21
C LEU A 46 1.40 0.25 4.10
N VAL A 47 1.65 -0.63 5.07
CA VAL A 47 0.64 -1.01 6.07
C VAL A 47 0.21 0.19 6.90
N ALA A 48 1.15 0.99 7.40
CA ALA A 48 0.83 2.22 8.14
C ALA A 48 0.03 3.22 7.29
N TYR A 49 0.38 3.34 6.01
CA TYR A 49 -0.27 4.21 5.03
C TYR A 49 -1.73 3.80 4.74
N LEU A 50 -2.03 2.50 4.64
CA LEU A 50 -3.40 2.02 4.48
C LEU A 50 -4.21 2.14 5.78
N ARG A 51 -3.64 1.82 6.94
CA ARG A 51 -4.37 1.96 8.22
C ARG A 51 -4.77 3.40 8.52
N ARG A 52 -3.94 4.37 8.14
CA ARG A 52 -4.27 5.81 8.26
C ARG A 52 -5.44 6.24 7.37
N ARG A 53 -5.74 5.50 6.31
CA ARG A 53 -6.92 5.74 5.43
C ARG A 53 -8.19 5.06 5.91
N GLY A 54 -8.12 4.28 6.99
CA GLY A 54 -9.26 3.54 7.52
C GLY A 54 -9.39 2.11 7.01
N TYR A 55 -8.43 1.61 6.22
CA TYR A 55 -8.45 0.21 5.79
C TYR A 55 -8.15 -0.73 6.97
N GLY A 56 -8.92 -1.80 7.08
CA GLY A 56 -8.76 -2.83 8.11
C GLY A 56 -7.38 -3.50 8.04
N GLY A 57 -6.87 -3.95 9.20
CA GLY A 57 -5.53 -4.55 9.30
C GLY A 57 -5.32 -5.76 8.39
N SER A 58 -6.34 -6.60 8.22
CA SER A 58 -6.29 -7.76 7.32
C SER A 58 -6.16 -7.35 5.85
N ILE A 59 -6.98 -6.40 5.39
CA ILE A 59 -6.90 -5.84 4.02
C ILE A 59 -5.53 -5.21 3.79
N ALA A 60 -5.08 -4.39 4.74
CA ALA A 60 -3.80 -3.72 4.63
C ALA A 60 -2.62 -4.70 4.50
N PHE A 61 -2.63 -5.79 5.27
CA PHE A 61 -1.55 -6.78 5.22
C PHE A 61 -1.58 -7.59 3.93
N THR A 62 -2.75 -8.12 3.55
CA THR A 62 -2.91 -8.92 2.32
C THR A 62 -2.46 -8.15 1.09
N VAL A 63 -2.99 -6.95 0.90
CA VAL A 63 -2.71 -6.12 -0.29
C VAL A 63 -1.23 -5.74 -0.38
N VAL A 64 -0.61 -5.39 0.76
CA VAL A 64 0.81 -5.02 0.80
C VAL A 64 1.71 -6.21 0.51
N SER A 65 1.41 -7.37 1.09
CA SER A 65 2.20 -8.59 0.85
C SER A 65 2.18 -8.97 -0.63
N GLU A 66 0.99 -8.98 -1.25
CA GLU A 66 0.86 -9.31 -2.67
C GLU A 66 1.53 -8.28 -3.58
N ALA A 67 1.41 -6.98 -3.27
CA ALA A 67 2.04 -5.95 -4.08
C ALA A 67 3.57 -6.01 -4.03
N LEU A 68 4.15 -6.33 -2.87
CA LEU A 68 5.59 -6.53 -2.72
C LEU A 68 6.08 -7.78 -3.44
N ASP A 69 5.31 -8.87 -3.41
CA ASP A 69 5.61 -10.10 -4.12
C ASP A 69 5.67 -9.87 -5.64
N LEU A 70 4.65 -9.21 -6.20
CA LEU A 70 4.66 -8.83 -7.62
C LEU A 70 5.81 -7.88 -7.99
N HIS A 71 6.14 -6.94 -7.10
CA HIS A 71 7.23 -6.02 -7.33
C HIS A 71 8.59 -6.72 -7.33
N ASP A 72 8.81 -7.68 -6.43
CA ASP A 72 10.03 -8.50 -6.35
C ASP A 72 10.25 -9.30 -7.64
N VAL A 73 9.18 -9.95 -8.15
CA VAL A 73 9.21 -10.69 -9.43
C VAL A 73 9.57 -9.78 -10.62
N GLN A 74 9.19 -8.50 -10.59
CA GLN A 74 9.55 -7.54 -11.64
C GLN A 74 10.99 -7.02 -11.55
N MET A 75 11.65 -7.12 -10.39
CA MET A 75 13.02 -6.62 -10.18
C MET A 75 14.09 -7.69 -10.45
N ASP A 76 13.74 -8.97 -10.37
CA ASP A 76 14.61 -10.12 -10.69
C ASP A 76 14.62 -10.50 -12.19
N GLY A 77 13.83 -9.80 -13.01
CA GLY A 77 13.61 -10.07 -14.45
C GLY A 77 14.41 -9.21 -15.42
#